data_AF-A0A522RGN9-F1
#
_entry.id   AF-A0A522RGN9-F1
#
_cell.length_a   1.000
_cell.length_b   1.000
_cell.length_c   1.000
_cell.angle_alpha   90.00
_cell.angle_beta   90.00
_cell.angle_gamma   90.00
#
_symmetry.space_group_name_H-M   'P 1'
#
loop_
_entity.id
_entity.type
_entity.pdbx_description
1 polymer ?
#
loop_
_entity_poly.entity_id
_entity_poly.type
_entity_poly.pdbx_seq_one_letter_code
_entity_poly.pdbx_strand_id
1 'polypeptide(L)'
;MDNKKRFRLFAGPNGSGKTTQVRKIASQFNLGYLMNADLIEYKLTHLGYLDCSDYSPEKLTQPEWIKYLAVHPEDERFRSLNFDHIFFKENFMVSDQEINSYHASVIAGFYKERLLTQDYTFSYETVIVTPF
;
A
#
# COMPACT_ATOMS: atom_id res chain seq x y z
N MET A 1 -22.97 19.04 4.33
CA MET A 1 -22.00 18.62 3.30
C MET A 1 -21.99 17.11 3.30
N ASP A 2 -22.26 16.47 2.16
CA ASP A 2 -22.27 15.01 2.04
C ASP A 2 -20.85 14.47 2.27
N ASN A 3 -20.58 13.96 3.48
CA ASN A 3 -19.27 13.42 3.87
C ASN A 3 -19.12 11.97 3.37
N LYS A 4 -19.47 11.75 2.10
CA LYS A 4 -19.48 10.43 1.50
C LYS A 4 -18.05 9.98 1.26
N LYS A 5 -17.62 8.93 1.96
CA LYS A 5 -16.30 8.34 1.81
C LYS A 5 -16.16 7.71 0.42
N ARG A 6 -15.00 7.87 -0.20
CA ARG A 6 -14.74 7.43 -1.57
C ARG A 6 -13.52 6.53 -1.61
N PHE A 7 -13.72 5.33 -2.13
CA PHE A 7 -12.64 4.47 -2.61
C PHE A 7 -12.48 4.69 -4.12
N ARG A 8 -11.25 4.90 -4.58
CA ARG A 8 -10.91 5.03 -6.00
C ARG A 8 -9.87 3.98 -6.38
N LEU A 9 -10.15 3.21 -7.42
CA LEU A 9 -9.24 2.22 -7.95
C LEU A 9 -8.67 2.68 -9.30
N PHE A 10 -7.35 2.75 -9.40
CA PHE A 10 -6.62 3.04 -10.63
C PHE A 10 -5.91 1.77 -11.08
N ALA A 11 -6.44 1.10 -12.10
CA ALA A 11 -5.99 -0.23 -12.47
C ALA A 11 -5.62 -0.34 -13.96
N GLY A 12 -4.63 -1.18 -14.26
CA GLY A 12 -4.16 -1.43 -15.62
C GLY A 12 -2.70 -1.90 -15.67
N PRO A 13 -2.20 -2.38 -16.83
CA PRO A 13 -0.88 -3.00 -16.95
C PRO A 13 0.26 -2.00 -16.74
N ASN A 14 1.48 -2.50 -16.52
CA ASN A 14 2.67 -1.65 -16.43
C ASN A 14 2.87 -0.86 -17.74
N GLY A 15 3.30 0.39 -17.63
CA GLY A 15 3.50 1.28 -18.77
C GLY A 15 2.23 1.91 -19.37
N SER A 16 1.02 1.63 -18.84
CA SER A 16 -0.23 2.19 -19.40
C SER A 16 -0.51 3.67 -19.07
N GLY A 17 0.42 4.36 -18.40
CA GLY A 17 0.30 5.79 -18.07
C GLY A 17 -0.57 6.12 -16.84
N LYS A 18 -0.97 5.12 -16.04
CA LYS A 18 -1.79 5.29 -14.81
C LYS A 18 -1.22 6.34 -13.88
N THR A 19 0.04 6.19 -13.47
CA THR A 19 0.70 7.09 -12.53
C THR A 19 0.69 8.55 -13.04
N THR A 20 0.86 8.76 -14.35
CA THR A 20 0.76 10.09 -14.96
C THR A 20 -0.64 10.68 -14.83
N GLN A 21 -1.68 9.87 -15.08
CA GLN A 21 -3.07 10.31 -14.94
C GLN A 21 -3.45 10.55 -13.47
N VAL A 22 -3.03 9.67 -12.57
CA VAL A 22 -3.23 9.82 -11.11
C VAL A 22 -2.62 11.13 -10.63
N ARG A 23 -1.37 11.44 -11.02
CA ARG A 23 -0.70 12.71 -10.65
C ARG A 23 -1.46 13.93 -11.16
N LYS A 24 -1.94 13.90 -12.42
CA LYS A 24 -2.77 14.98 -12.97
C LYS A 24 -4.06 15.17 -12.17
N ILE A 25 -4.75 14.09 -11.83
CA ILE A 25 -6.00 14.16 -11.05
C ILE A 25 -5.71 14.65 -9.63
N ALA A 26 -4.65 14.16 -8.99
CA ALA A 26 -4.23 14.59 -7.65
C ALA A 26 -3.91 16.08 -7.56
N SER A 27 -3.44 16.69 -8.65
CA SER A 27 -3.20 18.15 -8.72
C SER A 27 -4.47 18.99 -8.70
N GLN A 28 -5.63 18.40 -9.01
CA GLN A 28 -6.91 19.10 -9.14
C GLN A 28 -7.94 18.66 -8.08
N PHE A 29 -7.78 17.46 -7.51
CA PHE A 29 -8.74 16.86 -6.61
C PHE A 29 -8.06 16.19 -5.42
N ASN A 30 -8.69 16.28 -4.25
CA ASN A 30 -8.27 15.49 -3.09
C ASN A 30 -8.60 14.00 -3.30
N LEU A 31 -7.56 13.20 -3.50
CA LEU A 31 -7.64 11.76 -3.68
C LEU A 31 -7.64 10.98 -2.35
N GLY A 32 -7.46 11.66 -1.21
CA GLY A 32 -7.21 11.03 0.08
C GLY A 32 -5.82 10.39 0.11
N TYR A 33 -5.66 9.36 0.94
CA TYR A 33 -4.43 8.55 0.96
C TYR A 33 -4.24 7.86 -0.40
N LEU A 34 -3.05 7.96 -0.98
CA LEU A 34 -2.73 7.33 -2.25
C LEU A 34 -1.74 6.18 -2.02
N MET A 35 -2.23 4.95 -2.23
CA MET A 35 -1.40 3.76 -2.19
C MET A 35 -0.98 3.35 -3.59
N ASN A 36 0.32 3.19 -3.78
CA ASN A 36 0.92 2.71 -5.01
C ASN A 36 2.05 1.74 -4.62
N ALA A 37 1.95 0.49 -5.05
CA ALA A 37 2.90 -0.56 -4.70
C ALA A 37 4.32 -0.27 -5.23
N ASP A 38 4.45 0.20 -6.48
CA ASP A 38 5.76 0.55 -7.07
C ASP A 38 6.47 1.65 -6.27
N LEU A 39 5.72 2.64 -5.76
CA LEU A 39 6.27 3.70 -4.91
C LEU A 39 6.68 3.17 -3.52
N ILE A 40 5.91 2.23 -2.96
CA ILE A 40 6.27 1.56 -1.70
C ILE A 40 7.55 0.75 -1.88
N GLU A 41 7.65 -0.05 -2.94
CA GLU A 41 8.84 -0.81 -3.31
C GLU A 41 10.05 0.11 -3.45
N TYR A 42 9.89 1.21 -4.21
CA TYR A 42 10.94 2.20 -4.39
C TYR A 42 11.41 2.79 -3.05
N LYS A 43 10.48 3.26 -2.20
CA LYS A 43 10.81 3.87 -0.91
C LYS A 43 11.54 2.90 0.02
N LEU A 44 11.01 1.69 0.19
CA LEU A 44 11.63 0.70 1.08
C LEU A 44 12.97 0.19 0.54
N THR A 45 13.11 0.03 -0.77
CA THR A 45 14.37 -0.44 -1.39
C THR A 45 15.47 0.63 -1.38
N HIS A 46 15.13 1.89 -1.69
CA HIS A 46 16.13 2.94 -1.89
C HIS A 46 16.34 3.83 -0.67
N LEU A 47 15.32 3.99 0.18
CA LEU A 47 15.40 4.80 1.40
C LEU A 47 15.49 3.92 2.66
N GLY A 48 15.10 2.65 2.58
CA GLY A 48 15.03 1.73 3.73
C GLY A 48 13.80 1.92 4.62
N TYR A 49 12.97 2.94 4.35
CA TYR A 49 11.81 3.26 5.18
C TYR A 49 10.66 3.91 4.41
N LEU A 50 9.49 3.86 5.04
CA LEU A 50 8.25 4.49 4.61
C LEU A 50 7.62 5.22 5.81
N ASP A 51 7.31 6.50 5.64
CA ASP A 51 6.55 7.26 6.64
C ASP A 51 5.09 6.79 6.62
N CYS A 52 4.60 6.24 7.73
CA CYS A 52 3.24 5.70 7.79
C CYS A 52 2.18 6.79 7.67
N SER A 53 2.50 8.04 8.00
CA SER A 53 1.58 9.17 7.87
C SER A 53 1.19 9.49 6.42
N ASP A 54 2.00 9.06 5.45
CA ASP A 54 1.67 9.17 4.02
C ASP A 54 0.53 8.21 3.61
N TYR A 55 0.26 7.18 4.41
CA TYR A 55 -0.62 6.06 4.04
C TYR A 55 -1.72 5.76 5.06
N SER A 56 -1.61 6.28 6.28
CA SER A 56 -2.59 6.10 7.35
C SER A 56 -2.62 7.32 8.28
N PRO A 57 -3.82 7.76 8.71
CA PRO A 57 -3.95 8.78 9.75
C PRO A 57 -3.61 8.25 11.14
N GLU A 58 -3.81 6.95 11.35
CA GLU A 58 -3.55 6.29 12.61
C GLU A 58 -2.16 5.66 12.62
N LYS A 59 -1.54 5.70 13.80
CA LYS A 59 -0.26 5.02 14.02
C LYS A 59 -0.49 3.52 13.95
N LEU A 60 0.26 2.86 13.06
CA LEU A 60 0.24 1.42 12.90
C LEU A 60 1.32 0.78 13.79
N THR A 61 1.07 -0.45 14.20
CA THR A 61 1.91 -1.17 15.16
C THR A 61 2.38 -2.51 14.61
N GLN A 62 3.52 -3.00 15.11
CA GLN A 62 4.06 -4.32 14.74
C GLN A 62 3.04 -5.46 14.96
N PRO A 63 2.28 -5.52 16.07
CA PRO A 63 1.29 -6.58 16.26
C PRO A 63 0.16 -6.56 15.24
N GLU A 64 -0.29 -5.39 14.77
CA GLU A 64 -1.31 -5.29 13.71
C GLU A 64 -0.79 -5.84 12.39
N TRP A 65 0.48 -5.57 12.07
CA TRP A 65 1.15 -6.12 10.88
C TRP A 65 1.32 -7.63 10.95
N ILE A 66 1.81 -8.17 12.07
CA ILE A 66 1.93 -9.62 12.26
C ILE A 66 0.55 -10.29 12.19
N LYS A 67 -0.47 -9.67 12.80
CA LYS A 67 -1.84 -10.15 12.71
C LYS A 67 -2.30 -10.18 11.25
N TYR A 68 -2.10 -9.10 10.51
CA TYR A 68 -2.46 -9.01 9.10
C TYR A 68 -1.82 -10.14 8.27
N LEU A 69 -0.52 -10.40 8.46
CA LEU A 69 0.16 -11.48 7.76
C LEU A 69 -0.45 -12.86 8.07
N ALA A 70 -0.95 -13.08 9.29
CA ALA A 70 -1.52 -14.35 9.72
C ALA A 70 -2.94 -14.63 9.19
N VAL A 71 -3.71 -13.61 8.78
CA VAL A 71 -5.12 -13.78 8.36
C VAL A 71 -5.32 -14.11 6.88
N HIS A 72 -4.25 -14.19 6.08
CA HIS A 72 -4.33 -14.49 4.64
C HIS A 72 -3.67 -15.83 4.25
N PRO A 73 -4.09 -16.97 4.82
CA PRO A 73 -3.46 -18.27 4.55
C PRO A 73 -3.64 -18.72 3.09
N GLU A 74 -4.69 -18.29 2.40
CA GLU A 74 -4.98 -18.70 1.02
C GLU A 74 -4.14 -17.98 -0.04
N ASP A 75 -3.46 -16.90 0.32
CA ASP A 75 -2.67 -16.10 -0.60
C ASP A 75 -1.20 -16.58 -0.61
N GLU A 76 -0.76 -17.11 -1.76
CA GLU A 76 0.58 -17.67 -1.93
C GLU A 76 1.69 -16.66 -1.60
N ARG A 77 1.45 -15.36 -1.79
CA ARG A 77 2.43 -14.31 -1.46
C ARG A 77 2.76 -14.30 0.03
N PHE A 78 1.79 -14.60 0.89
CA PHE A 78 1.99 -14.64 2.33
C PHE A 78 2.73 -15.90 2.79
N ARG A 79 2.64 -17.00 2.02
CA ARG A 79 3.34 -18.25 2.32
C ARG A 79 4.75 -18.32 1.76
N SER A 80 4.98 -17.70 0.61
CA SER A 80 6.23 -17.81 -0.15
C SER A 80 7.25 -16.72 0.16
N LEU A 81 6.80 -15.60 0.73
CA LEU A 81 7.66 -14.47 1.07
C LEU A 81 7.96 -14.43 2.57
N ASN A 82 9.16 -13.99 2.90
CA ASN A 82 9.55 -13.69 4.27
C ASN A 82 9.23 -12.22 4.58
N PHE A 83 8.62 -11.92 5.72
CA PHE A 83 8.33 -10.55 6.15
C PHE A 83 9.03 -10.16 7.47
N ASP A 84 9.87 -11.03 8.02
CA ASP A 84 10.54 -10.80 9.32
C ASP A 84 11.49 -9.58 9.30
N HIS A 85 11.95 -9.20 8.10
CA HIS A 85 12.80 -8.04 7.87
C HIS A 85 12.02 -6.72 7.76
N ILE A 86 10.67 -6.77 7.80
CA ILE A 86 9.79 -5.59 7.73
C ILE A 86 9.20 -5.33 9.11
N PHE A 87 9.53 -4.16 9.68
CA PHE A 87 9.12 -3.81 11.03
C PHE A 87 8.83 -2.32 11.21
N PHE A 88 8.09 -1.99 12.27
CA PHE A 88 7.78 -0.62 12.63
C PHE A 88 8.82 -0.05 13.60
N LYS A 89 9.36 1.13 13.29
CA LYS A 89 10.16 1.95 14.18
C LYS A 89 9.51 3.33 14.29
N GLU A 90 8.96 3.63 15.47
CA GLU A 90 8.18 4.85 15.71
C GLU A 90 6.97 4.98 14.75
N ASN A 91 7.03 5.89 13.77
CA ASN A 91 6.01 6.11 12.74
C ASN A 91 6.45 5.59 11.36
N PHE A 92 7.59 4.91 11.28
CA PHE A 92 8.14 4.42 10.03
C PHE A 92 7.98 2.92 9.94
N MET A 93 7.54 2.44 8.77
CA MET A 93 7.75 1.06 8.36
C MET A 93 9.16 0.99 7.75
N VAL A 94 9.98 0.09 8.25
CA VAL A 94 11.39 -0.07 7.89
C VAL A 94 11.59 -1.46 7.33
N SER A 95 12.48 -1.57 6.34
CA SER A 95 12.98 -2.83 5.81
C SER A 95 14.49 -2.89 5.98
N ASP A 96 15.03 -3.96 6.57
CA ASP A 96 16.48 -4.17 6.66
C ASP A 96 17.06 -4.96 5.46
N GLN A 97 16.18 -5.45 4.59
CA GLN A 97 16.52 -6.16 3.36
C GLN A 97 15.80 -5.54 2.16
N GLU A 98 16.27 -5.88 0.96
CA GLU A 98 15.59 -5.51 -0.28
C GLU A 98 14.24 -6.21 -0.37
N ILE A 99 13.23 -5.47 -0.80
CA ILE A 99 11.88 -6.00 -1.02
C ILE A 99 11.60 -6.04 -2.52
N ASN A 100 10.73 -6.96 -2.93
CA ASN A 100 10.25 -7.03 -4.31
C ASN A 100 8.81 -6.51 -4.44
N SER A 101 8.35 -6.41 -5.68
CA SER A 101 6.98 -5.99 -6.02
C SER A 101 5.87 -6.77 -5.31
N TYR A 102 6.09 -8.05 -4.98
CA TYR A 102 5.11 -8.82 -4.22
C TYR A 102 5.04 -8.40 -2.75
N HIS A 103 6.18 -8.14 -2.08
CA HIS A 103 6.19 -7.57 -0.73
C HIS A 103 5.47 -6.22 -0.72
N ALA A 104 5.79 -5.36 -1.67
CA ALA A 104 5.17 -4.04 -1.79
C ALA A 104 3.66 -4.14 -2.03
N SER A 105 3.20 -5.13 -2.80
CA SER A 105 1.77 -5.38 -3.02
C SER A 105 1.04 -5.80 -1.73
N VAL A 106 1.70 -6.56 -0.86
CA VAL A 106 1.16 -6.99 0.44
C VAL A 106 1.13 -5.80 1.42
N ILE A 107 2.19 -4.99 1.45
CA ILE A 107 2.24 -3.76 2.26
C ILE A 107 1.14 -2.78 1.82
N ALA A 108 0.97 -2.56 0.51
CA ALA A 108 -0.12 -1.73 0.00
C ALA A 108 -1.50 -2.29 0.39
N GLY A 109 -1.65 -3.61 0.37
CA GLY A 109 -2.85 -4.33 0.85
C GLY A 109 -3.15 -4.06 2.33
N PHE A 110 -2.12 -4.08 3.18
CA PHE A 110 -2.23 -3.79 4.60
C PHE A 110 -2.81 -2.40 4.85
N TYR A 111 -2.21 -1.35 4.28
CA TYR A 111 -2.71 0.02 4.42
C TYR A 111 -4.14 0.16 3.88
N LYS A 112 -4.46 -0.50 2.75
CA LYS A 112 -5.79 -0.49 2.15
C LYS A 112 -6.83 -1.05 3.12
N GLU A 113 -6.55 -2.18 3.77
CA GLU A 113 -7.48 -2.78 4.73
C GLU A 113 -7.64 -1.92 5.99
N ARG A 114 -6.57 -1.27 6.46
CA ARG A 114 -6.68 -0.31 7.57
C ARG A 114 -7.56 0.88 7.22
N LEU A 115 -7.39 1.46 6.03
CA LEU A 115 -8.21 2.59 5.58
C LEU A 115 -9.67 2.21 5.31
N LEU A 116 -9.92 0.98 4.84
CA LEU A 116 -11.28 0.44 4.66
C LEU A 116 -11.98 0.24 6.00
N THR A 117 -11.30 -0.36 6.98
CA THR A 117 -11.89 -0.63 8.31
C THR A 117 -12.17 0.63 9.13
N GLN A 118 -11.51 1.74 8.81
CA GLN A 118 -11.66 3.04 9.48
C GLN A 118 -12.48 4.07 8.67
N ASP A 119 -13.13 3.64 7.58
CA ASP A 119 -13.96 4.50 6.73
C ASP A 119 -13.22 5.75 6.21
N TYR A 120 -11.97 5.64 5.77
CA TYR A 120 -11.24 6.75 5.15
C TYR A 120 -11.48 6.87 3.64
N THR A 121 -11.37 8.10 3.12
CA THR A 121 -11.30 8.31 1.66
C THR A 121 -9.88 8.04 1.20
N PHE A 122 -9.73 7.20 0.18
CA PHE A 122 -8.43 6.84 -0.34
C PHE A 122 -8.49 6.42 -1.81
N SER A 123 -7.31 6.33 -2.40
CA SER A 123 -7.04 5.93 -3.76
C SER A 123 -6.00 4.82 -3.79
N TYR A 124 -6.20 3.81 -4.63
CA TYR A 124 -5.35 2.64 -4.73
C TYR A 124 -4.96 2.43 -6.19
N GLU A 125 -3.66 2.41 -6.48
CA GLU A 125 -3.12 2.08 -7.81
C GLU A 125 -2.63 0.63 -7.82
N THR A 126 -3.09 -0.15 -8.80
CA THR A 126 -2.73 -1.57 -8.93
C THR A 126 -2.43 -1.95 -10.37
N VAL A 127 -1.55 -2.92 -10.53
CA VAL A 127 -1.33 -3.61 -11.80
C VAL A 127 -2.42 -4.66 -11.98
N ILE A 128 -2.95 -4.79 -13.20
CA ILE A 128 -3.78 -5.93 -13.61
C ILE A 128 -2.99 -6.71 -14.65
N VAL A 129 -2.86 -8.01 -14.43
CA VAL A 129 -2.38 -8.96 -15.43
C VAL A 129 -3.62 -9.70 -15.93
N THR A 130 -3.82 -9.77 -17.24
CA THR A 130 -4.87 -10.61 -17.82
C THR A 130 -4.47 -12.07 -17.63
N PRO A 131 -5.35 -12.95 -17.11
CA PRO A 131 -5.09 -14.38 -17.17
C PRO A 131 -5.09 -14.80 -18.65
N PHE A 132 -4.00 -15.43 -19.09
CA PHE A 132 -3.93 -16.11 -20.38
C PHE A 132 -4.18 -17.59 -20.18
#